data_AF-Q9S750-F1
#
_entry.id   AF-Q9S750-F1
#
_cell.length_a   1.000
_cell.length_b   1.000
_cell.length_c   1.000
_cell.angle_alpha   90.00
_cell.angle_beta   90.00
_cell.angle_gamma   90.00
#
_symmetry.space_group_name_H-M   'P 1'
#
loop_
_entity.id
_entity.type
_entity.pdbx_description
1 polymer ?
#
loop_
_entity_poly.entity_id
_entity_poly.type
_entity_poly.pdbx_seq_one_letter_code
_entity_poly.pdbx_strand_id
1 'polypeptide(L)'
;MATLKASFLIKTLDSDVTGDFLSDLERRGSGAVHVIMGPMFSGKSTSLLRRIKSEISDGRSVAMLKSSKDTRYAKDSVVTHDGIGFPCWALPDLMSFPEKFGLDAYNKLDVIGIDEAQFFGDLYEFCCKVADDDGKIVIVAGLDGDYLRRSFGAVLDIIPIADSVTKLTARCEVCGHKAFFTLRKNCDTRTELIGGADVYMPVCRKHYITNHIVIKASKKVLEDSDKARAESCVAATI
;
A
#
# COMPACT_ATOMS: atom_id res chain seq x y z
N MET A 1 3.42 26.46 28.16
CA MET A 1 3.52 25.74 29.44
C MET A 1 2.30 24.87 29.60
N ALA A 2 2.36 23.61 29.18
CA ALA A 2 1.44 22.54 29.56
C ALA A 2 1.92 21.26 28.87
N THR A 3 3.05 20.72 29.34
CA THR A 3 3.35 19.31 29.11
C THR A 3 2.34 18.52 29.95
N LEU A 4 1.12 18.40 29.43
CA LEU A 4 0.08 17.52 29.97
C LEU A 4 0.45 16.08 29.55
N LYS A 5 1.63 15.64 30.02
CA LYS A 5 2.27 14.36 29.70
C LYS A 5 1.57 13.27 30.47
N ALA A 6 0.86 12.38 29.77
CA ALA A 6 0.52 10.97 30.08
C ALA A 6 -0.03 10.57 31.48
N SER A 7 0.03 11.43 32.50
CA SER A 7 -0.28 11.12 33.89
C SER A 7 -1.77 11.10 34.18
N PHE A 8 -2.61 11.54 33.22
CA PHE A 8 -4.04 11.67 33.48
C PHE A 8 -4.78 10.32 33.51
N LEU A 9 -4.23 9.25 32.93
CA LEU A 9 -4.95 7.96 32.83
C LEU A 9 -4.44 6.84 33.73
N ILE A 10 -3.27 6.96 34.35
CA ILE A 10 -2.66 5.87 35.15
C ILE A 10 -2.66 6.25 36.63
N LYS A 11 -3.83 6.42 37.23
CA LYS A 11 -3.97 6.68 38.68
C LYS A 11 -4.38 5.46 39.51
N THR A 12 -4.50 4.28 38.91
CA THR A 12 -5.00 3.08 39.60
C THR A 12 -4.08 1.86 39.51
N LEU A 13 -2.81 2.02 39.17
CA LEU A 13 -1.83 0.92 39.13
C LEU A 13 -0.63 1.23 40.04
N ASP A 14 -0.05 0.18 40.62
CA ASP A 14 1.07 0.25 41.59
C ASP A 14 2.24 1.10 41.07
N SER A 15 2.72 2.00 41.92
CA SER A 15 3.72 3.03 41.57
C SER A 15 4.99 2.45 40.96
N ASP A 16 5.44 1.29 41.43
CA ASP A 16 6.70 0.66 40.99
C ASP A 16 6.56 0.11 39.56
N VAL A 17 5.39 -0.45 39.23
CA VAL A 17 5.09 -0.93 37.87
C VAL A 17 4.94 0.26 36.90
N THR A 18 4.33 1.35 37.37
CA THR A 18 4.16 2.55 36.54
C THR A 18 5.47 3.29 36.27
N GLY A 19 6.41 3.29 37.22
CA GLY A 19 7.70 3.97 37.07
C GLY A 19 8.54 3.38 35.94
N ASP A 20 8.67 2.06 35.93
CA ASP A 20 9.42 1.35 34.89
C ASP A 20 8.74 1.50 33.52
N PHE A 21 7.41 1.34 33.47
CA PHE A 21 6.61 1.48 32.24
C PHE A 21 6.70 2.89 31.63
N LEU A 22 6.59 3.95 32.45
CA LEU A 22 6.71 5.32 31.97
C LEU A 22 8.12 5.64 31.49
N SER A 23 9.15 5.12 32.17
CA SER A 23 10.54 5.32 31.76
C SER A 23 10.83 4.66 30.41
N ASP A 24 10.25 3.49 30.16
CA ASP A 24 10.35 2.79 28.88
C ASP A 24 9.59 3.52 27.77
N LEU A 25 8.42 4.09 28.06
CA LEU A 25 7.65 4.90 27.12
C LEU A 25 8.36 6.22 26.78
N GLU A 26 9.05 6.85 27.72
CA GLU A 26 9.82 8.08 27.45
C GLU A 26 11.11 7.81 26.68
N ARG A 27 11.75 6.62 26.85
CA ARG A 27 12.92 6.23 26.05
C ARG A 27 12.55 5.85 24.62
N ARG A 28 11.40 5.22 24.41
CA ARG A 28 10.90 4.90 23.07
C ARG A 28 10.39 6.20 22.46
N GLY A 29 11.02 6.68 21.39
CA GLY A 29 10.42 7.77 20.62
C GLY A 29 8.98 7.42 20.23
N SER A 30 8.10 8.40 20.09
CA SER A 30 6.76 8.14 19.57
C SER A 30 6.89 7.59 18.14
N GLY A 31 6.38 6.39 17.90
CA GLY A 31 6.22 5.87 16.55
C GLY A 31 5.26 6.75 15.74
N ALA A 32 5.21 6.52 14.44
CA ALA A 32 4.33 7.26 13.54
C ALA A 32 4.00 6.43 12.30
N VAL A 33 2.81 6.60 11.75
CA VAL A 33 2.38 5.97 10.50
C VAL A 33 2.15 7.04 9.44
N HIS A 34 2.87 6.92 8.32
CA HIS A 34 2.73 7.84 7.19
C HIS A 34 2.36 7.10 5.91
N VAL A 35 1.29 7.54 5.25
CA VAL A 35 0.75 6.87 4.08
C VAL A 35 0.95 7.71 2.82
N ILE A 36 1.53 7.09 1.79
CA ILE A 36 1.67 7.61 0.42
C ILE A 36 0.81 6.74 -0.50
N MET A 37 -0.33 7.26 -0.94
CA MET A 37 -1.29 6.50 -1.72
C MET A 37 -1.59 7.14 -3.08
N GLY A 38 -2.28 6.41 -3.95
CA GLY A 38 -2.68 6.90 -5.27
C GLY A 38 -2.59 5.83 -6.36
N PRO A 39 -2.97 6.16 -7.61
CA PRO A 39 -3.04 5.19 -8.69
C PRO A 39 -1.66 4.65 -9.07
N MET A 40 -1.61 3.61 -9.90
CA MET A 40 -0.37 3.21 -10.55
C MET A 40 0.23 4.39 -11.31
N PHE A 41 1.55 4.39 -11.49
CA PHE A 41 2.29 5.42 -12.24
C PHE A 41 2.26 6.83 -11.65
N SER A 42 1.88 6.97 -10.38
CA SER A 42 1.88 8.26 -9.64
C SER A 42 3.18 8.56 -8.89
N GLY A 43 4.18 7.66 -8.94
CA GLY A 43 5.47 7.85 -8.27
C GLY A 43 5.47 7.52 -6.77
N LYS A 44 4.60 6.62 -6.31
CA LYS A 44 4.54 6.18 -4.90
C LYS A 44 5.86 5.59 -4.41
N SER A 45 6.37 4.55 -5.07
CA SER A 45 7.65 3.92 -4.72
C SER A 45 8.81 4.92 -4.77
N THR A 46 8.83 5.83 -5.76
CA THR A 46 9.83 6.92 -5.81
C THR A 46 9.73 7.85 -4.61
N SER A 47 8.52 8.23 -4.20
CA SER A 47 8.29 9.09 -3.04
C SER A 47 8.67 8.40 -1.73
N LEU A 48 8.34 7.11 -1.58
CA LEU A 48 8.74 6.27 -0.46
C LEU A 48 10.28 6.20 -0.36
N LEU A 49 10.95 5.85 -1.46
CA LEU A 49 12.41 5.76 -1.49
C LEU A 49 13.11 7.08 -1.19
N ARG A 50 12.55 8.20 -1.66
CA ARG A 50 13.05 9.53 -1.28
C ARG A 50 12.93 9.78 0.22
N ARG A 51 11.80 9.41 0.84
CA ARG A 51 11.64 9.52 2.29
C ARG A 51 12.63 8.65 3.04
N ILE A 52 12.76 7.39 2.65
CA ILE A 52 13.68 6.44 3.29
C ILE A 52 15.14 6.93 3.19
N LYS A 53 15.55 7.49 2.05
CA LYS A 53 16.88 8.12 1.91
C LYS A 53 17.06 9.35 2.81
N SER A 54 16.00 10.12 3.05
CA SER A 54 16.04 11.25 4.00
C SER A 54 16.30 10.73 5.41
N GLU A 55 15.56 9.71 5.86
CA GLU A 55 15.74 9.13 7.20
C GLU A 55 17.15 8.58 7.41
N ILE A 56 17.72 7.90 6.39
CA ILE A 56 19.12 7.46 6.41
C ILE A 56 20.08 8.66 6.55
N SER A 57 19.81 9.74 5.83
CA SER A 57 20.65 10.97 5.88
C SER A 57 20.58 11.64 7.25
N ASP A 58 19.47 11.49 7.95
CA ASP A 58 19.26 11.92 9.34
C ASP A 58 19.84 10.93 10.37
N GLY A 59 20.58 9.91 9.92
CA GLY A 59 21.28 8.95 10.76
C GLY A 59 20.42 7.80 11.28
N ARG A 60 19.18 7.67 10.81
CA ARG A 60 18.27 6.58 11.22
C ARG A 60 18.57 5.29 10.48
N SER A 61 18.43 4.19 11.20
CA SER A 61 18.47 2.85 10.64
C SER A 61 17.12 2.48 10.03
N VAL A 62 17.14 1.91 8.83
CA VAL A 62 15.91 1.68 8.06
C VAL A 62 15.86 0.28 7.46
N ALA A 63 14.64 -0.23 7.27
CA ALA A 63 14.37 -1.41 6.46
C ALA A 63 13.29 -1.10 5.41
N MET A 64 13.36 -1.76 4.26
CA MET A 64 12.36 -1.68 3.20
C MET A 64 11.73 -3.05 2.99
N LEU A 65 10.41 -3.11 2.95
CA LEU A 65 9.61 -4.31 2.76
C LEU A 65 8.78 -4.20 1.48
N LYS A 66 8.57 -5.34 0.82
CA LYS A 66 7.63 -5.46 -0.29
C LYS A 66 6.94 -6.81 -0.28
N SER A 67 5.77 -6.89 -0.89
CA SER A 67 5.08 -8.18 -1.01
C SER A 67 5.85 -9.11 -1.95
N SER A 68 6.00 -10.38 -1.56
CA SER A 68 6.55 -11.44 -2.40
C SER A 68 5.73 -11.72 -3.66
N LYS A 69 4.46 -11.26 -3.70
CA LYS A 69 3.61 -11.29 -4.89
C LYS A 69 4.06 -10.32 -5.98
N ASP A 70 4.77 -9.24 -5.63
CA ASP A 70 5.23 -8.24 -6.60
C ASP A 70 6.55 -8.64 -7.27
N THR A 71 6.44 -9.24 -8.45
CA THR A 71 7.57 -9.79 -9.23
C THR A 71 8.00 -8.92 -10.42
N ARG A 72 7.52 -7.67 -10.54
CA ARG A 72 7.65 -6.85 -11.76
C ARG A 72 9.07 -6.37 -12.12
N TYR A 73 9.98 -6.20 -11.14
CA TYR A 73 11.29 -5.60 -11.39
C TYR A 73 12.45 -6.44 -10.84
N ALA A 74 12.44 -6.73 -9.54
CA ALA A 74 13.43 -7.57 -8.87
C ALA A 74 12.83 -8.21 -7.61
N LYS A 75 13.37 -9.37 -7.24
CA LYS A 75 12.96 -10.10 -6.02
C LYS A 75 13.43 -9.41 -4.75
N ASP A 76 14.66 -8.87 -4.76
CA ASP A 76 15.36 -8.40 -3.55
C ASP A 76 15.58 -6.88 -3.52
N SER A 77 14.92 -6.13 -4.40
CA SER A 77 14.98 -4.66 -4.39
C SER A 77 13.66 -4.00 -4.81
N VAL A 78 13.38 -2.84 -4.20
CA VAL A 78 12.38 -1.89 -4.70
C VAL A 78 13.08 -1.03 -5.74
N VAL A 79 12.63 -1.10 -6.98
CA VAL A 79 13.20 -0.37 -8.11
C VAL A 79 12.19 0.68 -8.58
N THR A 80 12.59 1.95 -8.58
CA THR A 80 11.75 2.99 -9.20
C THR A 80 11.73 2.83 -10.71
N HIS A 81 10.73 3.44 -11.36
CA HIS A 81 10.70 3.53 -12.82
C HIS A 81 11.96 4.22 -13.40
N ASP A 82 12.64 5.06 -12.61
CA ASP A 82 13.90 5.73 -13.00
C ASP A 82 15.14 4.84 -12.78
N GLY A 83 14.96 3.56 -12.43
CA GLY A 83 16.04 2.58 -12.26
C GLY A 83 16.78 2.66 -10.91
N ILE A 84 16.33 3.50 -9.98
CA ILE A 84 16.96 3.61 -8.65
C ILE A 84 16.43 2.48 -7.76
N GLY A 85 17.31 1.55 -7.41
CA GLY A 85 17.03 0.44 -6.50
C GLY A 85 17.36 0.74 -5.03
N PHE A 86 16.65 0.09 -4.12
CA PHE A 86 17.05 -0.04 -2.71
C PHE A 86 16.81 -1.48 -2.24
N PRO A 87 17.74 -2.10 -1.48
CA PRO A 87 17.56 -3.46 -0.97
C PRO A 87 16.28 -3.58 -0.14
N CYS A 88 15.51 -4.64 -0.35
CA CYS A 88 14.26 -4.85 0.38
C CYS A 88 14.02 -6.33 0.71
N TRP A 89 13.17 -6.57 1.71
CA TRP A 89 12.71 -7.89 2.08
C TRP A 89 11.39 -8.19 1.39
N ALA A 90 11.41 -9.18 0.49
CA ALA A 90 10.20 -9.71 -0.11
C ALA A 90 9.54 -10.71 0.84
N LEU A 91 8.35 -10.36 1.35
CA LEU A 91 7.66 -11.13 2.37
C LEU A 91 6.22 -11.50 1.95
N PRO A 92 5.71 -12.68 2.35
CA PRO A 92 4.30 -13.02 2.16
C PRO A 92 3.36 -12.27 3.12
N ASP A 93 3.86 -11.89 4.28
CA ASP A 93 3.16 -11.20 5.37
C ASP A 93 4.17 -10.27 6.09
N LEU A 94 3.68 -9.22 6.76
CA LEU A 94 4.52 -8.25 7.46
C LEU A 94 4.89 -8.71 8.88
N MET A 95 3.98 -9.40 9.57
CA MET A 95 4.16 -9.80 10.97
C MET A 95 5.30 -10.80 11.19
N SER A 96 5.70 -11.57 10.17
CA SER A 96 6.90 -12.42 10.24
C SER A 96 8.22 -11.68 10.05
N PHE A 97 8.20 -10.37 9.73
CA PHE A 97 9.41 -9.59 9.47
C PHE A 97 10.38 -9.56 10.66
N PRO A 98 9.97 -9.27 11.91
CA PRO A 98 10.93 -9.15 13.02
C PRO A 98 11.75 -10.41 13.25
N GLU A 99 11.12 -11.59 13.15
CA GLU A 99 11.80 -12.88 13.29
C GLU A 99 12.72 -13.17 12.10
N LYS A 100 12.22 -12.98 10.86
CA LYS A 100 13.01 -13.23 9.63
C LYS A 100 14.21 -12.29 9.48
N PHE A 101 14.09 -11.05 9.97
CA PHE A 101 15.17 -10.08 9.98
C PHE A 101 16.19 -10.34 11.08
N GLY A 102 15.79 -11.07 12.13
CA GLY A 102 16.54 -11.25 13.36
C GLY A 102 16.16 -10.17 14.38
N LEU A 103 15.69 -10.61 15.55
CA LEU A 103 15.07 -9.73 16.55
C LEU A 103 16.03 -8.61 17.04
N ASP A 104 17.31 -8.93 17.23
CA ASP A 104 18.32 -7.95 17.64
C ASP A 104 18.57 -6.88 16.57
N ALA A 105 18.51 -7.25 15.29
CA ALA A 105 18.63 -6.31 14.19
C ALA A 105 17.35 -5.48 14.06
N TYR A 106 16.18 -6.11 14.20
CA TYR A 106 14.87 -5.46 14.16
C TYR A 106 14.73 -4.40 15.25
N ASN A 107 15.14 -4.72 16.48
CA ASN A 107 15.07 -3.81 17.62
C ASN A 107 15.88 -2.53 17.41
N LYS A 108 16.93 -2.59 16.58
CA LYS A 108 17.75 -1.43 16.23
C LYS A 108 17.13 -0.55 15.16
N LEU A 109 16.15 -1.03 14.39
CA LEU A 109 15.49 -0.26 13.34
C LEU A 109 14.71 0.92 13.91
N ASP A 110 14.84 2.08 13.27
CA ASP A 110 14.07 3.29 13.56
C ASP A 110 12.89 3.46 12.60
N VAL A 111 13.08 3.10 11.32
CA VAL A 111 12.09 3.31 10.26
C VAL A 111 11.88 2.06 9.39
N ILE A 112 10.62 1.75 9.09
CA ILE A 112 10.24 0.67 8.19
C ILE A 112 9.43 1.26 7.01
N GLY A 113 9.96 1.12 5.80
CA GLY A 113 9.27 1.42 4.56
C GLY A 113 8.54 0.19 4.03
N ILE A 114 7.30 0.34 3.57
CA ILE A 114 6.50 -0.74 2.98
C ILE A 114 6.03 -0.30 1.60
N ASP A 115 6.45 -1.01 0.55
CA ASP A 115 5.95 -0.77 -0.81
C ASP A 115 4.89 -1.78 -1.23
N GLU A 116 4.02 -1.35 -2.15
CA GLU A 116 2.87 -2.11 -2.67
C GLU A 116 2.00 -2.71 -1.55
N ALA A 117 1.73 -1.89 -0.53
CA ALA A 117 1.14 -2.31 0.73
C ALA A 117 -0.27 -2.93 0.63
N GLN A 118 -0.98 -2.70 -0.48
CA GLN A 118 -2.29 -3.33 -0.73
C GLN A 118 -2.26 -4.85 -0.80
N PHE A 119 -1.08 -5.46 -0.95
CA PHE A 119 -0.92 -6.92 -0.97
C PHE A 119 -0.72 -7.55 0.41
N PHE A 120 -0.55 -6.75 1.46
CA PHE A 120 -0.40 -7.23 2.83
C PHE A 120 -1.74 -7.16 3.57
N GLY A 121 -2.26 -8.33 3.92
CA GLY A 121 -3.52 -8.45 4.66
C GLY A 121 -3.41 -8.06 6.14
N ASP A 122 -2.19 -8.11 6.68
CA ASP A 122 -1.84 -7.82 8.07
C ASP A 122 -1.24 -6.40 8.26
N LEU A 123 -1.48 -5.50 7.31
CA LEU A 123 -0.93 -4.14 7.32
C LEU A 123 -1.39 -3.33 8.52
N TYR A 124 -2.65 -3.46 8.92
CA TYR A 124 -3.19 -2.69 10.06
C TYR A 124 -2.53 -3.13 11.36
N GLU A 125 -2.53 -4.44 11.63
CA GLU A 125 -1.93 -5.04 12.82
C GLU A 125 -0.44 -4.74 12.90
N PHE A 126 0.26 -4.82 11.76
CA PHE A 126 1.67 -4.47 11.68
C PHE A 126 1.91 -3.00 12.02
N CYS A 127 1.14 -2.07 11.44
CA CYS A 127 1.28 -0.64 11.74
C CYS A 127 1.06 -0.34 13.22
N CYS A 128 0.01 -0.88 13.85
CA CYS A 128 -0.20 -0.72 15.29
C CYS A 128 0.95 -1.31 16.10
N LYS A 129 1.34 -2.56 15.84
CA LYS A 129 2.45 -3.21 16.55
C LYS A 129 3.76 -2.42 16.47
N VAL A 130 4.09 -1.92 15.28
CA VAL A 130 5.38 -1.29 15.00
C VAL A 130 5.41 0.17 15.47
N ALA A 131 4.34 0.92 15.24
CA ALA A 131 4.28 2.32 15.64
C ALA A 131 3.94 2.48 17.12
N ASP A 132 2.91 1.80 17.61
CA ASP A 132 2.39 2.00 18.96
C ASP A 132 3.26 1.26 20.00
N ASP A 133 3.58 -0.02 19.78
CA ASP A 133 4.31 -0.81 20.78
C ASP A 133 5.84 -0.68 20.63
N ASP A 134 6.34 -0.68 19.39
CA ASP A 134 7.79 -0.68 19.12
C ASP A 134 8.40 0.71 18.93
N GLY A 135 7.57 1.78 18.91
CA GLY A 135 8.00 3.17 18.84
C GLY A 135 8.73 3.53 17.53
N LYS A 136 8.41 2.86 16.42
CA LYS A 136 9.09 3.02 15.12
C LYS A 136 8.25 3.82 14.13
N ILE A 137 8.91 4.42 13.15
CA ILE A 137 8.22 5.12 12.06
C ILE A 137 7.90 4.11 10.94
N VAL A 138 6.65 4.03 10.51
CA VAL A 138 6.21 3.24 9.37
C VAL A 138 5.85 4.17 8.22
N ILE A 139 6.47 3.98 7.05
CA ILE A 139 6.17 4.74 5.84
C ILE A 139 5.61 3.78 4.80
N VAL A 140 4.31 3.89 4.55
CA VAL A 140 3.54 2.97 3.70
C VAL A 140 3.32 3.59 2.33
N ALA A 141 3.58 2.85 1.27
CA ALA A 141 3.20 3.17 -0.10
C ALA A 141 2.26 2.09 -0.67
N GLY A 142 1.09 2.49 -1.15
CA GLY A 142 0.10 1.53 -1.64
C GLY A 142 -0.97 2.11 -2.56
N LEU A 143 -1.67 1.25 -3.26
CA LEU A 143 -2.85 1.63 -4.04
C LEU A 143 -4.03 1.91 -3.09
N ASP A 144 -4.71 3.03 -3.29
CA ASP A 144 -5.93 3.37 -2.55
C ASP A 144 -7.17 2.68 -3.12
N GLY A 145 -7.09 2.18 -4.34
CA GLY A 145 -8.12 1.33 -4.90
C GLY A 145 -7.69 0.47 -6.07
N ASP A 146 -8.52 -0.52 -6.35
CA ASP A 146 -8.35 -1.47 -7.44
C ASP A 146 -8.79 -0.88 -8.80
N TYR A 147 -8.73 -1.69 -9.85
CA TYR A 147 -9.15 -1.30 -11.20
C TYR A 147 -10.65 -0.95 -11.30
N LEU A 148 -11.46 -1.32 -10.30
CA LEU A 148 -12.89 -1.03 -10.18
C LEU A 148 -13.18 0.17 -9.23
N ARG A 149 -12.14 0.86 -8.75
CA ARG A 149 -12.23 1.96 -7.76
C ARG A 149 -12.77 1.52 -6.39
N ARG A 150 -12.63 0.25 -6.04
CA ARG A 150 -12.93 -0.29 -4.70
C ARG A 150 -11.66 -0.25 -3.85
N SER A 151 -11.80 -0.31 -2.53
CA SER A 151 -10.63 -0.47 -1.65
C SER A 151 -9.78 -1.67 -2.09
N PHE A 152 -8.47 -1.53 -1.98
CA PHE A 152 -7.53 -2.60 -2.32
C PHE A 152 -6.64 -2.90 -1.12
N GLY A 153 -6.82 -4.09 -0.55
CA GLY A 153 -6.14 -4.49 0.69
C GLY A 153 -6.53 -3.59 1.86
N ALA A 154 -5.64 -3.51 2.84
CA ALA A 154 -5.84 -2.77 4.08
C ALA A 154 -5.24 -1.35 4.07
N VAL A 155 -4.86 -0.80 2.90
CA VAL A 155 -4.23 0.53 2.80
C VAL A 155 -5.14 1.65 3.31
N LEU A 156 -6.46 1.53 3.11
CA LEU A 156 -7.41 2.51 3.63
C LEU A 156 -7.70 2.32 5.12
N ASP A 157 -7.49 1.11 5.65
CA ASP A 157 -7.80 0.76 7.03
C ASP A 157 -6.82 1.42 8.01
N ILE A 158 -5.61 1.75 7.55
CA ILE A 158 -4.60 2.46 8.34
C ILE A 158 -4.74 3.99 8.32
N ILE A 159 -5.65 4.56 7.52
CA ILE A 159 -5.86 6.02 7.47
C ILE A 159 -6.22 6.61 8.84
N PRO A 160 -7.12 6.01 9.65
CA PRO A 160 -7.48 6.55 10.96
C PRO A 160 -6.32 6.63 11.96
N ILE A 161 -5.32 5.75 11.82
CA ILE A 161 -4.12 5.70 12.69
C ILE A 161 -2.91 6.43 12.06
N ALA A 162 -3.06 7.02 10.87
CA ALA A 162 -1.95 7.66 10.18
C ALA A 162 -1.74 9.11 10.64
N ASP A 163 -0.52 9.44 11.05
CA ASP A 163 -0.05 10.80 11.32
C ASP A 163 -0.03 11.67 10.06
N SER A 164 0.09 11.07 8.87
CA SER A 164 -0.03 11.80 7.62
C SER A 164 -0.52 10.92 6.48
N VAL A 165 -1.35 11.50 5.60
CA VAL A 165 -1.80 10.84 4.36
C VAL A 165 -1.53 11.75 3.16
N THR A 166 -0.78 11.25 2.18
CA THR A 166 -0.49 11.93 0.92
C THR A 166 -1.07 11.13 -0.24
N LYS A 167 -2.02 11.71 -0.98
CA LYS A 167 -2.54 11.10 -2.22
C LYS A 167 -1.88 11.71 -3.45
N LEU A 168 -1.05 10.92 -4.13
CA LEU A 168 -0.38 11.29 -5.37
C LEU A 168 -1.32 11.19 -6.56
N THR A 169 -0.97 11.91 -7.63
CA THR A 169 -1.68 11.88 -8.91
C THR A 169 -0.74 11.48 -10.02
N ALA A 170 -1.23 10.66 -10.96
CA ALA A 170 -0.51 10.35 -12.19
C ALA A 170 -0.90 11.34 -13.31
N ARG A 171 -0.39 11.10 -14.53
CA ARG A 171 -0.87 11.76 -15.76
C ARG A 171 -1.75 10.80 -16.53
N CYS A 172 -2.88 11.26 -17.02
CA CYS A 172 -3.82 10.45 -17.79
C CYS A 172 -3.18 10.07 -19.12
N GLU A 173 -3.08 8.76 -19.39
CA GLU A 173 -2.49 8.26 -20.64
C GLU A 173 -3.27 8.72 -21.88
N VAL A 174 -4.57 8.99 -21.74
CA VAL A 174 -5.46 9.39 -22.84
C VAL A 174 -5.41 10.90 -23.14
N CYS A 175 -5.25 11.77 -22.13
CA CYS A 175 -5.33 13.22 -22.35
C CYS A 175 -4.30 14.08 -21.61
N GLY A 176 -3.34 13.49 -20.89
CA GLY A 176 -2.27 14.21 -20.20
C GLY A 176 -2.66 14.94 -18.91
N HIS A 177 -3.95 15.17 -18.64
CA HIS A 177 -4.45 15.76 -17.39
C HIS A 177 -4.18 14.88 -16.17
N LYS A 178 -4.39 15.39 -14.95
CA LYS A 178 -4.25 14.60 -13.71
C LYS A 178 -5.11 13.32 -13.75
N ALA A 179 -4.47 12.20 -13.45
CA ALA A 179 -5.09 10.90 -13.29
C ALA A 179 -5.15 10.50 -11.82
N PHE A 180 -6.29 9.90 -11.46
CA PHE A 180 -6.60 9.52 -10.08
C PHE A 180 -6.93 8.03 -9.96
N PHE A 181 -7.00 7.32 -11.08
CA PHE A 181 -7.48 5.94 -11.13
C PHE A 181 -6.56 5.09 -11.99
N THR A 182 -6.37 3.86 -11.57
CA THR A 182 -5.79 2.79 -12.38
C THR A 182 -6.91 2.16 -13.19
N LEU A 183 -6.79 2.13 -14.51
CA LEU A 183 -7.68 1.39 -15.39
C LEU A 183 -6.95 0.15 -15.92
N ARG A 184 -7.63 -1.01 -15.91
CA ARG A 184 -7.15 -2.22 -16.58
C ARG A 184 -7.50 -2.16 -18.07
N LYS A 185 -6.51 -2.41 -18.93
CA LYS A 185 -6.63 -2.36 -20.40
C LYS A 185 -7.33 -3.60 -20.98
N ASN A 186 -7.20 -4.75 -20.33
CA ASN A 186 -7.77 -6.03 -20.78
C ASN A 186 -9.10 -6.37 -20.06
N CYS A 187 -9.72 -7.47 -20.48
CA CYS A 187 -11.01 -7.95 -19.93
C CYS A 187 -10.88 -8.92 -18.74
N ASP A 188 -9.66 -9.15 -18.23
CA ASP A 188 -9.45 -10.03 -17.07
C ASP A 188 -10.22 -9.48 -15.86
N THR A 189 -10.87 -10.36 -15.10
CA THR A 189 -11.75 -10.00 -13.97
C THR A 189 -11.11 -10.23 -12.60
N ARG A 190 -9.94 -10.89 -12.51
CA ARG A 190 -9.24 -11.16 -11.25
C ARG A 190 -8.88 -9.87 -10.51
N THR A 191 -9.10 -9.77 -9.21
CA THR A 191 -8.72 -8.56 -8.45
C THR A 191 -7.21 -8.34 -8.51
N GLU A 192 -6.43 -9.36 -8.17
CA GLU A 192 -4.96 -9.36 -8.25
C GLU A 192 -4.51 -9.91 -9.61
N LEU A 193 -4.11 -9.02 -10.52
CA LEU A 193 -3.36 -9.37 -11.72
C LEU A 193 -2.07 -8.56 -11.70
N ILE A 194 -0.94 -9.23 -11.46
CA ILE A 194 0.38 -8.59 -11.44
C ILE A 194 0.73 -8.17 -12.86
N GLY A 195 1.00 -6.89 -13.05
CA GLY A 195 1.29 -6.30 -14.36
C GLY A 195 1.72 -4.85 -14.27
N GLY A 196 2.26 -4.32 -15.36
CA GLY A 196 2.74 -2.95 -15.47
C GLY A 196 1.90 -2.13 -16.45
N ALA A 197 2.57 -1.35 -17.30
CA ALA A 197 1.95 -0.50 -18.32
C ALA A 197 1.29 -1.29 -19.48
N ASP A 198 1.62 -2.57 -19.61
CA ASP A 198 1.00 -3.52 -20.53
C ASP A 198 -0.44 -3.89 -20.12
N VAL A 199 -0.70 -3.99 -18.81
CA VAL A 199 -2.02 -4.35 -18.27
C VAL A 199 -2.80 -3.14 -17.80
N TYR A 200 -2.13 -2.09 -17.30
CA TYR A 200 -2.77 -0.98 -16.62
C TYR A 200 -2.39 0.37 -17.23
N MET A 201 -3.29 1.35 -17.12
CA MET A 201 -3.00 2.76 -17.39
C MET A 201 -3.60 3.71 -16.35
N PRO A 202 -2.92 4.83 -16.05
CA PRO A 202 -3.47 5.90 -15.24
C PRO A 202 -4.49 6.71 -16.06
N VAL A 203 -5.69 6.96 -15.52
CA VAL A 203 -6.73 7.74 -16.20
C VAL A 203 -7.38 8.80 -15.32
N CYS A 204 -7.85 9.87 -15.96
CA CYS A 204 -8.73 10.84 -15.33
C CYS A 204 -10.15 10.28 -15.21
N ARG A 205 -11.01 10.94 -14.43
CA ARG A 205 -12.40 10.51 -14.18
C ARG A 205 -13.20 10.31 -15.47
N LYS A 206 -13.09 11.27 -16.41
CA LYS A 206 -13.78 11.22 -17.71
C LYS A 206 -13.43 9.93 -18.45
N HIS A 207 -12.14 9.67 -18.65
CA HIS A 207 -11.69 8.49 -19.40
C HIS A 207 -11.94 7.18 -18.67
N TYR A 208 -11.91 7.15 -17.33
CA TYR A 208 -12.36 5.98 -16.59
C TYR A 208 -13.83 5.67 -16.93
N ILE A 209 -14.73 6.65 -16.82
CA ILE A 209 -16.16 6.46 -17.04
C ILE A 209 -16.44 6.04 -18.50
N THR A 210 -15.87 6.75 -19.47
CA THR A 210 -16.06 6.45 -20.89
C THR A 210 -15.59 5.04 -21.24
N ASN A 211 -14.41 4.61 -20.77
CA ASN A 211 -13.93 3.24 -21.01
C ASN A 211 -14.86 2.18 -20.40
N HIS A 212 -15.36 2.40 -19.18
CA HIS A 212 -16.29 1.46 -18.57
C HIS A 212 -17.64 1.38 -19.27
N ILE A 213 -18.12 2.47 -19.88
CA ILE A 213 -19.32 2.46 -20.73
C ILE A 213 -19.06 1.61 -21.98
N VAL A 214 -17.91 1.81 -22.64
CA VAL A 214 -17.53 1.04 -23.84
C VAL A 214 -17.40 -0.45 -23.50
N ILE A 215 -16.68 -0.81 -22.43
CA ILE A 215 -16.52 -2.22 -22.02
C ILE A 215 -17.87 -2.86 -21.70
N LYS A 216 -18.78 -2.15 -21.00
CA LYS A 216 -20.13 -2.67 -20.72
C LYS A 216 -20.95 -2.85 -21.99
N ALA A 217 -20.87 -1.92 -22.94
CA ALA A 217 -21.55 -2.04 -24.22
C ALA A 217 -21.01 -3.23 -25.04
N SER A 218 -19.68 -3.39 -25.11
CA SER A 218 -19.04 -4.52 -25.79
C SER A 218 -19.41 -5.87 -25.16
N LYS A 219 -19.45 -5.95 -23.82
CA LYS A 219 -19.89 -7.17 -23.12
C LYS A 219 -21.34 -7.52 -23.44
N LYS A 220 -22.25 -6.53 -23.47
CA LYS A 220 -23.64 -6.75 -23.83
C LYS A 220 -23.79 -7.29 -25.26
N VAL A 221 -23.04 -6.73 -26.22
CA VAL A 221 -23.05 -7.22 -27.61
C VAL A 221 -22.54 -8.66 -27.71
N LEU A 222 -21.50 -9.03 -26.94
CA LEU A 222 -20.98 -10.40 -26.89
C LEU A 222 -22.00 -11.36 -26.26
N GLU A 223 -22.58 -11.00 -25.12
CA GLU A 223 -23.61 -11.80 -24.43
C GLU A 223 -24.87 -11.99 -25.29
N ASP A 224 -25.31 -10.96 -26.02
CA ASP A 224 -26.44 -11.04 -26.95
C ASP A 224 -26.10 -11.96 -28.14
N SER A 225 -24.84 -11.94 -28.62
CA SER A 225 -24.38 -12.83 -29.70
C SER A 225 -24.24 -14.29 -29.26
N ASP A 226 -23.81 -14.53 -28.02
CA ASP A 226 -23.70 -15.88 -27.43
C ASP A 226 -25.08 -16.46 -27.12
N LYS A 227 -26.03 -15.63 -26.66
CA LYS A 227 -27.44 -16.04 -26.51
C LYS A 227 -28.08 -16.39 -27.84
N ALA A 228 -27.89 -15.57 -28.88
CA ALA A 228 -28.40 -15.86 -30.22
C ALA A 228 -27.80 -17.16 -30.78
N ARG A 229 -26.51 -17.41 -30.53
CA ARG A 229 -25.86 -18.69 -30.88
C ARG A 229 -26.43 -19.87 -30.10
N ALA A 230 -26.61 -19.73 -28.79
CA ALA A 230 -27.17 -20.78 -27.93
C ALA A 230 -28.60 -21.14 -28.36
N GLU A 231 -29.47 -20.15 -28.61
CA GLU A 231 -30.85 -20.35 -29.08
C GLU A 231 -30.87 -21.03 -30.47
N SER A 232 -29.97 -20.66 -31.38
CA SER A 232 -29.85 -21.32 -32.69
C SER A 232 -29.39 -22.78 -32.58
N CYS A 233 -28.53 -23.10 -31.61
CA CYS A 233 -28.02 -24.45 -31.41
C CYS A 233 -29.10 -25.37 -30.81
N VAL A 234 -29.93 -24.83 -29.90
CA VAL A 234 -31.10 -25.55 -29.37
C VAL A 234 -32.14 -25.78 -30.47
N ALA A 235 -32.36 -24.80 -31.35
CA ALA A 235 -33.27 -24.95 -32.49
C ALA A 235 -32.79 -25.97 -33.54
N ALA A 236 -31.48 -26.24 -33.62
CA ALA A 236 -30.89 -27.21 -34.56
C ALA A 236 -30.81 -28.64 -34.01
N THR A 237 -31.17 -28.88 -32.74
CA THR A 237 -31.11 -30.22 -32.11
C THR A 237 -32.50 -30.86 -31.93
N ILE A 238 -33.55 -30.26 -32.49
CA ILE A 238 -34.93 -30.81 -32.54
C ILE A 238 -35.26 -31.17 -33.98
#